data_AF-A0A7I7LIH9-F1
#
_entry.id   AF-A0A7I7LIH9-F1
#
_cell.length_a   1.000
_cell.length_b   1.000
_cell.length_c   1.000
_cell.angle_alpha   90.00
_cell.angle_beta   90.00
_cell.angle_gamma   90.00
#
_symmetry.space_group_name_H-M   'P 1'
#
loop_
_entity.id
_entity.type
_entity.pdbx_description
1 polymer ?
#
loop_
_entity_poly.entity_id
_entity_poly.type
_entity_poly.pdbx_seq_one_letter_code
_entity_poly.pdbx_strand_id
1 'polypeptide(L)'
;MAADNPNSPHLLASRMRAKVYVAAADNDELFPPQQAATLRRALTAAGVDHTIETYGAEHGFAVSDNPGYDADAARRHWDALRDFFGSTLGAQPGNTG
;
A
#
# COMPACT_ATOMS: atom_id res chain seq x y z
N MET A 1 6.68 6.85 -5.27
CA MET A 1 7.18 5.46 -5.48
C MET A 1 8.66 5.40 -5.15
N ALA A 2 9.28 4.21 -5.11
CA ALA A 2 10.66 4.00 -4.68
C ALA A 2 11.67 4.59 -5.68
N ALA A 3 11.80 5.91 -5.68
CA ALA A 3 12.75 6.70 -6.46
C ALA A 3 13.92 7.17 -5.56
N ASP A 4 15.07 7.53 -6.17
CA ASP A 4 16.27 8.07 -5.50
C ASP A 4 16.05 9.51 -4.98
N ASN A 5 14.99 9.73 -4.21
CA ASN A 5 14.74 10.97 -3.50
C ASN A 5 14.69 10.70 -1.99
N PRO A 6 15.12 11.66 -1.14
CA PRO A 6 15.20 11.46 0.31
C PRO A 6 13.83 11.27 1.00
N ASN A 7 12.73 11.59 0.33
CA ASN A 7 11.35 11.41 0.83
C ASN A 7 10.73 10.08 0.37
N SER A 8 11.53 9.22 -0.24
CA SER A 8 11.02 8.00 -0.84
C SER A 8 10.63 6.99 0.24
N PRO A 9 9.45 6.34 0.14
CA PRO A 9 8.93 5.47 1.20
C PRO A 9 9.90 4.38 1.64
N HIS A 10 10.69 3.84 0.70
CA HIS A 10 11.67 2.80 0.97
C HIS A 10 12.88 3.27 1.82
N LEU A 11 13.22 4.56 1.79
CA LEU A 11 14.27 5.16 2.63
C LEU A 11 13.73 5.56 4.02
N LEU A 12 12.42 5.77 4.13
CA LEU A 12 11.74 6.12 5.38
C LEU A 12 11.16 4.90 6.12
N ALA A 13 11.24 3.71 5.53
CA ALA A 13 10.67 2.47 6.06
C ALA A 13 11.11 2.18 7.51
N SER A 14 12.38 2.40 7.86
CA SER A 14 12.90 2.20 9.23
C SER A 14 12.32 3.16 10.28
N ARG A 15 11.64 4.23 9.85
CA ARG A 15 10.95 5.19 10.72
C ARG A 15 9.45 4.94 10.79
N MET A 16 8.91 4.04 9.98
CA MET A 16 7.50 3.72 9.98
C MET A 16 7.16 2.86 11.20
N ARG A 17 6.35 3.40 12.11
CA ARG A 17 5.71 2.64 13.20
C ARG A 17 4.28 2.20 12.86
N ALA A 18 3.82 2.52 11.65
CA ALA A 18 2.50 2.18 11.15
C ALA A 18 2.58 0.93 10.28
N LYS A 19 1.49 0.16 10.22
CA LYS A 19 1.33 -0.82 9.15
C LYS A 19 1.33 -0.10 7.80
N VAL A 20 1.73 -0.77 6.73
CA VAL A 20 1.76 -0.18 5.38
C VAL A 20 0.91 -1.00 4.41
N TYR A 21 -0.08 -0.39 3.77
CA TYR A 21 -0.84 -0.99 2.68
C TYR A 21 -0.54 -0.27 1.36
N VAL A 22 -0.20 -1.02 0.32
CA VAL A 22 0.05 -0.50 -1.04
C VAL A 22 -0.80 -1.30 -2.03
N ALA A 23 -1.66 -0.60 -2.77
CA ALA A 23 -2.35 -1.15 -3.93
C ALA A 23 -1.70 -0.59 -5.21
N ALA A 24 -1.21 -1.49 -6.06
CA ALA A 24 -0.56 -1.17 -7.32
C ALA A 24 -1.39 -1.67 -8.50
N ALA A 25 -1.38 -0.94 -9.61
CA ALA A 25 -1.90 -1.42 -10.89
C ALA A 25 -0.86 -2.31 -11.58
N ASP A 26 -1.30 -3.39 -12.24
CA ASP A 26 -0.44 -4.42 -12.86
C ASP A 26 0.32 -3.89 -14.09
N ASN A 27 -0.25 -2.88 -14.77
CA ASN A 27 0.34 -2.17 -15.91
C ASN A 27 0.80 -0.74 -15.57
N ASP A 28 1.09 -0.45 -14.30
CA ASP A 28 1.57 0.87 -13.91
C ASP A 28 3.05 1.04 -14.29
N GLU A 29 3.32 1.76 -15.38
CA GLU A 29 4.69 2.11 -15.80
C GLU A 29 5.46 2.91 -14.73
N LEU A 30 4.74 3.59 -13.82
CA LEU A 30 5.36 4.32 -12.74
C LEU A 30 5.77 3.39 -11.59
N PHE A 31 5.10 2.23 -11.41
CA PHE A 31 5.38 1.23 -10.38
C PHE A 31 5.70 -0.16 -10.94
N PRO A 32 6.81 -0.31 -11.67
CA PRO A 32 7.15 -1.59 -12.26
C PRO A 32 7.39 -2.67 -11.18
N PRO A 33 7.21 -3.96 -11.50
CA PRO A 33 7.35 -5.07 -10.54
C PRO A 33 8.67 -5.08 -9.76
N GLN A 34 9.74 -4.59 -10.38
CA GLN A 34 11.05 -4.48 -9.74
C GLN A 34 11.07 -3.44 -8.61
N GLN A 35 10.38 -2.30 -8.77
CA GLN A 35 10.21 -1.32 -7.69
C GLN A 35 9.31 -1.86 -6.58
N ALA A 36 8.23 -2.59 -6.93
CA ALA A 36 7.39 -3.26 -5.94
C ALA A 36 8.19 -4.26 -5.10
N ALA A 37 9.06 -5.04 -5.73
CA ALA A 37 9.93 -5.98 -5.05
C ALA A 37 10.95 -5.28 -4.14
N THR A 38 11.53 -4.15 -4.57
CA THR A 38 12.44 -3.34 -3.76
C THR A 38 11.74 -2.76 -2.54
N LEU A 39 10.53 -2.21 -2.72
CA LEU A 39 9.74 -1.68 -1.61
C LEU A 39 9.38 -2.78 -0.61
N ARG A 40 8.95 -3.95 -1.09
CA ARG A 40 8.66 -5.11 -0.23
C ARG A 40 9.87 -5.49 0.61
N ARG A 41 11.04 -5.64 -0.01
CA ARG A 41 12.27 -5.99 0.72
C ARG A 41 12.63 -4.93 1.77
N ALA A 42 12.51 -3.65 1.45
CA ALA A 42 12.81 -2.58 2.40
C ALA A 42 11.87 -2.60 3.61
N LEU A 43 10.56 -2.80 3.41
CA LEU A 43 9.58 -2.89 4.48
C LEU A 43 9.79 -4.15 5.34
N THR A 44 10.05 -5.30 4.72
CA THR A 44 10.42 -6.53 5.45
C THR A 44 11.68 -6.34 6.28
N ALA A 45 12.74 -5.76 5.71
CA ALA A 45 14.01 -5.55 6.41
C ALA A 45 13.88 -4.56 7.58
N ALA A 46 12.96 -3.60 7.47
CA ALA A 46 12.64 -2.65 8.54
C ALA A 46 11.72 -3.25 9.63
N GLY A 47 11.24 -4.48 9.48
CA GLY A 47 10.30 -5.11 10.42
C GLY A 47 8.91 -4.48 10.40
N VAL A 48 8.55 -3.79 9.31
CA VAL A 48 7.26 -3.11 9.16
C VAL A 48 6.22 -4.13 8.69
N ASP A 49 5.11 -4.23 9.41
CA ASP A 49 3.95 -5.01 8.96
C ASP A 49 3.35 -4.34 7.72
N HIS A 50 3.35 -5.06 6.60
CA HIS A 50 2.97 -4.49 5.31
C HIS A 50 2.24 -5.47 4.40
N THR A 51 1.38 -4.91 3.57
CA THR A 51 0.67 -5.61 2.50
C THR A 51 0.86 -4.83 1.21
N ILE A 52 1.31 -5.52 0.15
CA ILE A 52 1.45 -4.95 -1.19
C ILE A 52 0.68 -5.84 -2.14
N GLU A 53 -0.42 -5.32 -2.69
CA GLU A 53 -1.32 -5.99 -3.60
C GLU A 53 -1.24 -5.39 -5.00
N THR A 54 -1.40 -6.23 -6.01
CA THR A 54 -1.47 -5.83 -7.41
C THR A 54 -2.88 -6.07 -7.94
N TYR A 55 -3.39 -5.11 -8.70
CA TYR A 55 -4.73 -5.10 -9.30
C TYR A 55 -4.56 -5.11 -10.81
N GLY A 56 -5.28 -5.99 -11.51
CA GLY A 56 -5.34 -6.00 -12.97
C GLY A 56 -6.16 -4.83 -13.53
N ALA A 57 -5.81 -3.61 -13.15
CA ALA A 57 -6.48 -2.36 -13.48
C ALA A 57 -5.45 -1.29 -13.87
N GLU A 58 -5.91 -0.16 -14.39
CA GLU A 58 -5.04 0.94 -14.82
C GLU A 58 -4.61 1.85 -13.66
N HIS A 59 -3.61 2.70 -13.91
CA HIS A 59 -3.19 3.71 -12.94
C HIS A 59 -4.38 4.59 -12.54
N GLY A 60 -4.56 4.78 -11.23
CA GLY A 60 -5.67 5.54 -10.66
C GLY A 60 -7.04 4.85 -10.71
N PHE A 61 -7.08 3.52 -10.82
CA PHE A 61 -8.32 2.73 -10.82
C PHE A 61 -9.27 2.99 -9.65
N ALA A 62 -8.76 3.45 -8.51
CA ALA A 62 -9.55 3.71 -7.31
C ALA A 62 -10.15 5.12 -7.23
N VAL A 63 -9.84 6.01 -8.19
CA VAL A 63 -10.29 7.41 -8.22
C VAL A 63 -11.37 7.55 -9.29
N SER A 64 -12.61 7.83 -8.89
CA SER A 64 -13.78 7.87 -9.79
C SER A 64 -13.66 8.84 -10.96
N ASP A 65 -12.88 9.90 -10.78
CA ASP A 65 -12.71 10.97 -11.77
C ASP A 65 -11.50 10.73 -12.69
N ASN A 66 -10.78 9.62 -12.52
CA ASN A 66 -9.60 9.30 -13.31
C ASN A 66 -9.97 8.41 -14.52
N PRO A 67 -9.30 8.55 -15.69
CA PRO A 67 -9.61 7.77 -16.88
C PRO A 67 -9.51 6.25 -16.68
N GLY A 68 -8.59 5.82 -15.80
CA GLY A 68 -8.37 4.41 -15.47
C GLY A 68 -9.32 3.82 -14.43
N TYR A 69 -10.40 4.54 -14.04
CA TYR A 69 -11.34 4.09 -13.02
C TYR A 69 -11.96 2.73 -13.35
N ASP A 70 -11.85 1.79 -12.41
CA ASP A 70 -12.47 0.48 -12.47
C ASP A 70 -13.26 0.26 -11.18
N ALA A 71 -14.58 0.16 -11.30
CA ALA A 71 -15.48 0.07 -10.15
C ALA A 71 -15.27 -1.21 -9.31
N ASP A 72 -14.86 -2.31 -9.92
CA ASP A 72 -14.64 -3.59 -9.23
C ASP A 72 -13.29 -3.57 -8.51
N ALA A 73 -12.24 -3.07 -9.17
CA ALA A 73 -10.93 -2.88 -8.56
C ALA A 73 -10.99 -1.83 -7.43
N ALA A 74 -11.71 -0.71 -7.64
CA ALA A 74 -11.93 0.31 -6.63
C ALA A 74 -12.67 -0.27 -5.41
N ARG A 75 -13.74 -1.04 -5.59
CA ARG A 75 -14.47 -1.67 -4.49
C ARG A 75 -13.57 -2.58 -3.67
N ARG A 76 -12.82 -3.47 -4.33
CA ARG A 76 -11.86 -4.35 -3.64
C ARG A 76 -10.79 -3.56 -2.90
N HIS A 77 -10.28 -2.48 -3.48
CA HIS A 77 -9.32 -1.59 -2.82
C HIS A 77 -9.89 -0.94 -1.57
N TRP A 78 -11.11 -0.39 -1.64
CA TRP A 78 -11.77 0.22 -0.49
C TRP A 78 -12.11 -0.80 0.60
N ASP A 79 -12.47 -2.04 0.24
CA ASP A 79 -12.67 -3.13 1.20
C ASP A 79 -11.37 -3.47 1.93
N ALA A 80 -10.28 -3.70 1.20
CA ALA A 80 -8.97 -3.98 1.78
C ALA A 80 -8.47 -2.83 2.67
N LEU A 81 -8.71 -1.57 2.26
CA LEU A 81 -8.35 -0.39 3.04
C LEU A 81 -9.15 -0.34 4.35
N ARG A 82 -10.45 -0.65 4.32
CA ARG A 82 -11.31 -0.69 5.52
C ARG A 82 -10.87 -1.79 6.48
N ASP A 83 -10.57 -2.99 5.99
CA ASP A 83 -10.07 -4.10 6.83
C ASP A 83 -8.71 -3.77 7.44
N PHE A 84 -7.84 -3.14 6.66
CA PHE A 84 -6.52 -2.68 7.11
C PHE A 84 -6.64 -1.64 8.22
N PHE A 85 -7.49 -0.62 8.06
CA PHE A 85 -7.75 0.36 9.13
C PHE A 85 -8.46 -0.26 10.33
N GLY A 86 -9.43 -1.16 10.11
CA GLY A 86 -10.16 -1.85 11.19
C GLY A 86 -9.24 -2.69 12.06
N SER A 87 -8.32 -3.44 11.45
CA SER A 87 -7.33 -4.25 12.17
C SER A 87 -6.22 -3.43 12.85
N THR A 88 -5.98 -2.20 12.40
CA THR A 88 -4.88 -1.35 12.90
C THR A 88 -5.36 -0.31 13.93
N LEU A 89 -6.56 0.25 13.76
CA LEU A 89 -7.14 1.28 14.63
C LEU A 89 -8.17 0.72 15.61
N GLY A 90 -8.79 -0.43 15.30
CA GLY A 90 -9.70 -1.13 16.22
C GLY A 90 -8.99 -1.89 17.36
N ALA A 91 -7.68 -2.09 17.25
CA ALA A 91 -6.86 -2.60 18.33
C ALA A 91 -6.52 -1.47 19.31
N GLN A 92 -7.47 -1.11 20.18
CA GLN A 92 -7.18 -0.35 21.39
C GLN A 92 -6.16 -1.15 22.24
N PRO A 93 -5.00 -0.58 22.61
CA PRO A 93 -4.21 -1.14 23.69
C PRO A 93 -4.89 -0.82 25.02
N GLY A 94 -5.65 -1.77 25.54
CA GLY A 94 -6.07 -1.77 26.95
C GLY A 94 -7.53 -2.10 27.16
N ASN A 95 -7.82 -3.33 27.60
CA ASN A 95 -8.47 -3.57 28.90
C ASN A 95 -8.46 -5.08 29.24
N THR A 96 -7.46 -5.53 29.99
CA THR A 96 -7.59 -6.69 30.89
C THR A 96 -7.00 -6.26 32.22
N GLY A 97 -7.83 -5.57 33.00
CA GLY A 97 -7.73 -5.52 34.46
C GLY A 97 -8.54 -6.65 35.06
#